data_AF-A0A0A9GM56-F1
#
_entry.id   AF-A0A0A9GM56-F1
#
_cell.length_a   1.000
_cell.length_b   1.000
_cell.length_c   1.000
_cell.angle_alpha   90.00
_cell.angle_beta   90.00
_cell.angle_gamma   90.00
#
_symmetry.space_group_name_H-M   'P 1'
#
loop_
_entity.id
_entity.type
_entity.pdbx_description
1 polymer ?
#
loop_
_entity_poly.entity_id
_entity_poly.type
_entity_poly.pdbx_seq_one_letter_code
_entity_poly.pdbx_strand_id
1 'polypeptide(L)'
;MAANPSKAMDWLNENVQPYYPSTRIVGITVGNEVLGGQDTGLAEALVGAVVNVHEALRMLRLADRIELTTPHSEAVFANSYPPSACVFKDDLMVYLRPLLDFFSKTGAPFYVNAYPFLAYMSDPEHIDINYALFKPNAGIVDPKTGLRYDNMFEAQLDAAYFALEKAGYPGMEVRVAETGWASAGDANEAGASMENAVTYNRNLRKRLFLRKGTPYRPKRVAKAYIFALFNENLKPGPTTERHYGLFKPDGSVSIDLRLKGLIPSSAPPFKRVEGWGRIVQYLATLLPCTLIFLALAA
;
A
#
# COMPACT_ATOMS: atom_id res chain seq x y z
N MET A 1 -15.36 3.88 12.48
CA MET A 1 -14.13 4.07 13.28
C MET A 1 -13.84 5.55 13.57
N ALA A 2 -14.05 6.47 12.61
CA ALA A 2 -13.84 7.91 12.84
C ALA A 2 -14.79 8.55 13.87
N ALA A 3 -16.10 8.31 13.74
CA ALA A 3 -17.12 8.93 14.61
C ALA A 3 -17.32 8.24 15.97
N ASN A 4 -16.78 7.02 16.15
CA ASN A 4 -16.97 6.25 17.39
C ASN A 4 -15.67 5.53 17.77
N PRO A 5 -14.97 5.97 18.83
CA PRO A 5 -13.76 5.33 19.33
C PRO A 5 -13.93 3.86 19.72
N SER A 6 -15.11 3.45 20.19
CA SER A 6 -15.35 2.05 20.56
C SER A 6 -15.17 1.13 19.35
N LYS A 7 -15.54 1.59 18.15
CA LYS A 7 -15.34 0.82 16.91
C LYS A 7 -13.88 0.63 16.54
N ALA A 8 -12.98 1.50 16.98
CA ALA A 8 -11.55 1.28 16.82
C ALA A 8 -11.04 0.18 17.74
N MET A 9 -11.49 0.16 18.99
CA MET A 9 -11.18 -0.90 19.95
C MET A 9 -11.75 -2.26 19.51
N ASP A 10 -13.02 -2.30 19.08
CA ASP A 10 -13.66 -3.51 18.56
C ASP A 10 -12.82 -4.13 17.43
N TRP A 11 -12.40 -3.30 16.46
CA TRP A 11 -11.59 -3.76 15.34
C TRP A 11 -10.22 -4.31 15.78
N LEU A 12 -9.55 -3.67 16.74
CA LEU A 12 -8.26 -4.18 17.26
C LEU A 12 -8.43 -5.50 18.03
N ASN A 13 -9.52 -5.64 18.78
CA ASN A 13 -9.84 -6.88 19.50
C ASN A 13 -10.15 -8.04 18.56
N GLU A 14 -10.72 -7.77 17.40
CA GLU A 14 -11.04 -8.78 16.38
C GLU A 14 -9.86 -9.11 15.47
N ASN A 15 -9.06 -8.10 15.08
CA ASN A 15 -8.10 -8.22 13.98
C ASN A 15 -6.63 -8.20 14.41
N VAL A 16 -6.32 -7.77 15.64
CA VAL A 16 -4.93 -7.62 16.11
C VAL A 16 -4.66 -8.46 17.35
N GLN A 17 -5.41 -8.27 18.43
CA GLN A 17 -5.22 -8.97 19.71
C GLN A 17 -5.17 -10.50 19.59
N PRO A 18 -6.04 -11.18 18.81
CA PRO A 18 -6.03 -12.65 18.74
C PRO A 18 -4.79 -13.22 18.06
N TYR A 19 -4.08 -12.41 17.27
CA TYR A 19 -2.95 -12.84 16.45
C TYR A 19 -1.61 -12.28 16.95
N TYR A 20 -1.62 -11.28 17.83
CA TYR A 20 -0.41 -10.69 18.39
C TYR A 20 -0.05 -11.36 19.73
N PRO A 21 1.21 -11.77 19.97
CA PRO A 21 2.40 -11.58 19.15
C PRO A 21 2.76 -12.80 18.26
N SER A 22 1.90 -13.83 18.16
CA SER A 22 2.23 -15.04 17.37
C SER A 22 2.46 -14.72 15.89
N THR A 23 1.74 -13.73 15.36
CA THR A 23 2.02 -13.03 14.11
C THR A 23 2.75 -11.72 14.43
N ARG A 24 3.87 -11.48 13.75
CA ARG A 24 4.65 -10.24 13.89
C ARG A 24 3.98 -9.07 13.16
N ILE A 25 2.90 -8.56 13.72
CA ILE A 25 2.23 -7.34 13.25
C ILE A 25 3.13 -6.15 13.61
N VAL A 26 3.65 -5.46 12.60
CA VAL A 26 4.59 -4.33 12.77
C VAL A 26 3.96 -2.98 12.50
N GLY A 27 2.80 -2.96 11.83
CA GLY A 27 2.09 -1.73 11.56
C GLY A 27 0.66 -1.95 11.09
N ILE A 28 -0.12 -0.88 11.14
CA ILE A 28 -1.49 -0.78 10.67
C ILE A 28 -1.56 0.45 9.76
N THR A 29 -2.15 0.29 8.59
CA THR A 29 -2.52 1.40 7.70
C THR A 29 -4.01 1.68 7.83
N VAL A 30 -4.38 2.94 8.06
CA VAL A 30 -5.78 3.36 8.06
C VAL A 30 -6.10 3.98 6.72
N GLY A 31 -6.82 3.23 5.88
CA GLY A 31 -7.07 3.59 4.48
C GLY A 31 -5.88 3.31 3.55
N ASN A 32 -6.11 3.50 2.25
CA ASN A 32 -5.08 3.47 1.21
C ASN A 32 -5.43 4.51 0.15
N GLU A 33 -4.51 5.42 -0.16
CA GLU A 33 -4.65 6.48 -1.17
C GLU A 33 -5.90 7.37 -1.03
N VAL A 34 -6.46 7.46 0.18
CA VAL A 34 -7.76 8.11 0.45
C VAL A 34 -7.80 9.55 -0.07
N LEU A 35 -6.73 10.33 0.16
CA LEU A 35 -6.64 11.74 -0.25
C LEU A 35 -6.29 11.94 -1.73
N GLY A 36 -5.97 10.86 -2.44
CA GLY A 36 -5.84 10.87 -3.91
C GLY A 36 -7.10 10.37 -4.63
N GLY A 37 -8.09 9.87 -3.87
CA GLY A 37 -9.35 9.33 -4.38
C GLY A 37 -10.43 10.39 -4.58
N GLN A 38 -11.62 9.93 -4.97
CA GLN A 38 -12.79 10.78 -5.24
C GLN A 38 -13.84 10.76 -4.10
N ASP A 39 -13.65 9.94 -3.07
CA ASP A 39 -14.59 9.79 -1.95
C ASP A 39 -14.27 10.82 -0.85
N THR A 40 -15.01 11.93 -0.86
CA THR A 40 -14.85 13.01 0.12
C THR A 40 -15.22 12.55 1.54
N GLY A 41 -16.16 11.61 1.69
CA GLY A 41 -16.54 11.09 3.00
C GLY A 41 -15.42 10.30 3.67
N LEU A 42 -14.65 9.53 2.88
CA LEU A 42 -13.44 8.87 3.38
C LEU A 42 -12.34 9.87 3.75
N ALA A 43 -12.16 10.93 2.95
CA ALA A 43 -11.18 11.99 3.26
C ALA A 43 -11.51 12.68 4.60
N GLU A 44 -12.77 13.06 4.81
CA GLU A 44 -13.26 13.67 6.06
C GLU A 44 -13.11 12.74 7.27
N ALA A 45 -13.36 11.44 7.08
CA ALA A 45 -13.27 10.44 8.15
C ALA A 45 -11.82 10.06 8.52
N LEU A 46 -10.85 10.28 7.64
CA LEU A 46 -9.50 9.71 7.76
C LEU A 46 -8.79 10.12 9.04
N VAL A 47 -8.74 11.41 9.35
CA VAL A 47 -8.04 11.95 10.53
C VAL A 47 -8.61 11.35 11.82
N GLY A 48 -9.93 11.36 11.97
CA GLY A 48 -10.61 10.82 13.14
C GLY A 48 -10.39 9.31 13.28
N ALA A 49 -10.37 8.55 12.17
CA ALA A 49 -10.09 7.12 12.19
C ALA A 49 -8.66 6.82 12.65
N VAL A 50 -7.65 7.54 12.13
CA VAL A 50 -6.25 7.40 12.54
C VAL A 50 -6.09 7.67 14.04
N VAL A 51 -6.63 8.79 14.53
CA VAL A 51 -6.53 9.16 15.95
C VAL A 51 -7.19 8.11 16.85
N ASN A 52 -8.38 7.63 16.50
CA ASN A 52 -9.10 6.65 17.32
C ASN A 52 -8.39 5.28 17.34
N VAL A 53 -7.84 4.83 16.21
CA VAL A 53 -7.07 3.57 16.17
C VAL A 53 -5.80 3.69 17.01
N HIS A 54 -5.11 4.82 16.97
CA HIS A 54 -3.94 5.04 17.82
C HIS A 54 -4.27 5.04 19.30
N GLU A 55 -5.34 5.74 19.72
CA GLU A 55 -5.72 5.74 21.14
C GLU A 55 -6.09 4.33 21.61
N ALA A 56 -6.79 3.55 20.78
CA ALA A 56 -7.08 2.16 21.08
C ALA A 56 -5.79 1.31 21.18
N LEU A 57 -4.82 1.49 20.28
CA LEU A 57 -3.48 0.88 20.41
C LEU A 57 -2.79 1.29 21.71
N ARG A 58 -2.92 2.55 22.13
CA ARG A 58 -2.32 3.09 23.36
C ARG A 58 -2.95 2.48 24.60
N MET A 59 -4.27 2.34 24.64
CA MET A 59 -5.02 1.65 25.71
C MET A 59 -4.60 0.18 25.83
N LEU A 60 -4.32 -0.49 24.70
CA LEU A 60 -3.82 -1.86 24.64
C LEU A 60 -2.30 -1.97 24.92
N ARG A 61 -1.59 -0.85 25.13
CA ARG A 61 -0.13 -0.77 25.29
C ARG A 61 0.64 -1.33 24.08
N LEU A 62 0.08 -1.17 22.89
CA LEU A 62 0.65 -1.61 21.60
C LEU A 62 1.19 -0.46 20.75
N ALA A 63 0.93 0.80 21.11
CA ALA A 63 1.33 1.97 20.32
C ALA A 63 2.85 2.07 20.07
N ASP A 64 3.69 1.62 21.02
CA ASP A 64 5.16 1.59 20.85
C ASP A 64 5.67 0.37 20.08
N ARG A 65 4.78 -0.55 19.69
CA ARG A 65 5.10 -1.83 19.05
C ARG A 65 4.58 -1.94 17.63
N ILE A 66 3.43 -1.32 17.36
CA ILE A 66 2.72 -1.36 16.08
C ILE A 66 2.65 0.07 15.53
N GLU A 67 3.38 0.31 14.45
CA GLU A 67 3.37 1.59 13.73
C GLU A 67 1.97 1.88 13.17
N LEU A 68 1.48 3.12 13.26
CA LEU A 68 0.21 3.52 12.65
C LEU A 68 0.45 4.64 11.64
N THR A 69 -0.03 4.45 10.41
CA THR A 69 0.13 5.44 9.33
C THR A 69 -1.05 5.37 8.34
N THR A 70 -1.01 6.19 7.29
CA THR A 70 -1.88 6.07 6.12
C THR A 70 -1.03 6.27 4.85
N PRO A 71 -1.04 5.32 3.90
CA PRO A 71 -0.30 5.46 2.65
C PRO A 71 -1.04 6.37 1.66
N HIS A 72 -0.27 7.18 0.94
CA HIS A 72 -0.76 8.16 -0.02
C HIS A 72 -0.26 7.84 -1.44
N SER A 73 -1.09 8.01 -2.46
CA SER A 73 -0.58 8.12 -3.84
C SER A 73 0.12 9.45 -4.04
N GLU A 74 0.92 9.58 -5.11
CA GLU A 74 1.51 10.87 -5.50
C GLU A 74 0.46 11.92 -5.91
N ALA A 75 -0.82 11.55 -6.02
CA ALA A 75 -1.91 12.49 -6.26
C ALA A 75 -2.10 13.49 -5.11
N VAL A 76 -1.47 13.29 -3.95
CA VAL A 76 -1.45 14.32 -2.89
C VAL A 76 -0.53 15.50 -3.21
N PHE A 77 0.35 15.39 -4.21
CA PHE A 77 1.26 16.45 -4.64
C PHE A 77 0.64 17.31 -5.74
N ALA A 78 0.93 18.63 -5.72
CA ALA A 78 0.54 19.55 -6.80
C ALA A 78 1.50 19.45 -7.99
N ASN A 79 2.75 19.14 -7.71
CA ASN A 79 3.82 18.91 -8.68
C ASN A 79 4.87 18.01 -8.04
N SER A 80 5.61 17.26 -8.85
CA SER A 80 6.70 16.37 -8.38
C SER A 80 7.99 16.51 -9.18
N TYR A 81 7.98 17.32 -10.25
CA TYR A 81 9.14 17.57 -11.11
C TYR A 81 9.49 19.07 -11.20
N PRO A 82 10.79 19.44 -11.07
CA PRO A 82 11.85 18.60 -10.52
C PRO A 82 11.58 18.28 -9.03
N PRO A 83 12.22 17.27 -8.41
CA PRO A 83 11.90 16.83 -7.05
C PRO A 83 11.88 17.97 -6.01
N SER A 84 12.83 18.90 -6.08
CA SER A 84 12.90 20.04 -5.16
C SER A 84 11.76 21.04 -5.30
N ALA A 85 10.99 20.99 -6.38
CA ALA A 85 9.81 21.81 -6.58
C ALA A 85 8.58 21.23 -5.89
N CYS A 86 8.58 19.95 -5.53
CA CYS A 86 7.40 19.25 -5.01
C CYS A 86 6.76 19.92 -3.79
N VAL A 87 5.44 20.08 -3.81
CA VAL A 87 4.58 20.52 -2.70
C VAL A 87 3.29 19.71 -2.67
N PHE A 88 2.66 19.61 -1.50
CA PHE A 88 1.31 19.08 -1.39
C PHE A 88 0.29 19.99 -2.09
N LYS A 89 -0.83 19.43 -2.55
CA LYS A 89 -1.96 20.23 -3.04
C LYS A 89 -2.59 21.01 -1.88
N ASP A 90 -2.88 22.29 -2.10
CA ASP A 90 -3.40 23.19 -1.07
C ASP A 90 -4.80 22.77 -0.55
N ASP A 91 -5.66 22.27 -1.43
CA ASP A 91 -7.01 21.79 -1.09
C ASP A 91 -6.99 20.54 -0.18
N LEU A 92 -5.94 19.71 -0.29
CA LEU A 92 -5.76 18.55 0.57
C LEU A 92 -5.10 18.87 1.92
N MET A 93 -4.54 20.08 2.09
CA MET A 93 -3.82 20.45 3.32
C MET A 93 -4.71 20.50 4.55
N VAL A 94 -6.03 20.66 4.39
CA VAL A 94 -7.00 20.54 5.49
C VAL A 94 -6.98 19.16 6.15
N TYR A 95 -6.66 18.10 5.39
CA TYR A 95 -6.53 16.73 5.89
C TYR A 95 -5.08 16.34 6.15
N LEU A 96 -4.15 16.72 5.25
CA LEU A 96 -2.73 16.37 5.37
C LEU A 96 -2.09 17.02 6.58
N ARG A 97 -2.34 18.30 6.88
CA ARG A 97 -1.66 18.98 8.00
C ARG A 97 -1.97 18.29 9.34
N PRO A 98 -3.23 18.00 9.72
CA PRO A 98 -3.52 17.23 10.92
C PRO A 98 -2.87 15.83 10.95
N LEU A 99 -2.83 15.12 9.82
CA LEU A 99 -2.16 13.81 9.73
C LEU A 99 -0.66 13.91 9.94
N LEU A 100 0.00 14.88 9.29
CA LEU A 100 1.43 15.11 9.40
C LEU A 100 1.81 15.57 10.81
N ASP A 101 1.03 16.46 11.43
CA ASP A 101 1.19 16.85 12.83
C ASP A 101 1.10 15.63 13.76
N PHE A 102 0.12 14.75 13.51
CA PHE A 102 -0.08 13.53 14.27
C PHE A 102 1.10 12.56 14.10
N PHE A 103 1.49 12.25 12.86
CA PHE A 103 2.62 11.35 12.57
C PHE A 103 3.95 11.89 13.08
N SER A 104 4.16 13.21 13.03
CA SER A 104 5.35 13.84 13.61
C SER A 104 5.41 13.66 15.13
N LYS A 105 4.27 13.68 15.83
CA LYS A 105 4.21 13.48 17.30
C LYS A 105 4.39 12.01 17.70
N THR A 106 3.90 11.08 16.88
CA THR A 106 3.99 9.63 17.15
C THR A 106 5.26 9.00 16.56
N GLY A 107 6.05 9.76 15.79
CA GLY A 107 7.25 9.27 15.13
C GLY A 107 6.97 8.37 13.92
N ALA A 108 5.73 8.38 13.40
CA ALA A 108 5.35 7.59 12.24
C ALA A 108 5.95 8.16 10.93
N PRO A 109 6.39 7.31 10.00
CA PRO A 109 6.80 7.73 8.66
C PRO A 109 5.62 8.19 7.80
N PHE A 110 5.92 9.02 6.81
CA PHE A 110 5.04 9.29 5.68
C PHE A 110 5.18 8.14 4.66
N TYR A 111 4.08 7.45 4.35
CA TYR A 111 4.07 6.43 3.32
C TYR A 111 3.54 6.98 2.00
N VAL A 112 4.29 6.73 0.93
CA VAL A 112 3.89 7.07 -0.44
C VAL A 112 3.89 5.83 -1.31
N ASN A 113 2.92 5.71 -2.20
CA ASN A 113 2.88 4.73 -3.27
C ASN A 113 3.60 5.35 -4.47
N ALA A 114 4.82 4.87 -4.75
CA ALA A 114 5.73 5.46 -5.73
C ALA A 114 5.86 4.52 -6.94
N TYR A 115 5.26 4.90 -8.06
CA TYR A 115 5.22 4.07 -9.27
C TYR A 115 5.90 4.78 -10.46
N PRO A 116 7.20 4.53 -10.69
CA PRO A 116 7.86 4.96 -11.93
C PRO A 116 7.17 4.46 -13.20
N PHE A 117 6.53 3.29 -13.12
CA PHE A 117 5.72 2.74 -14.19
C PHE A 117 4.57 3.67 -14.60
N LEU A 118 3.79 4.17 -13.63
CA LEU A 118 2.64 5.03 -13.92
C LEU A 118 3.08 6.39 -14.50
N ALA A 119 4.19 6.94 -13.99
CA ALA A 119 4.77 8.16 -14.55
C ALA A 119 5.25 7.94 -15.99
N TYR A 120 5.98 6.85 -16.27
CA TYR A 120 6.39 6.53 -17.65
C TYR A 120 5.19 6.28 -18.57
N MET A 121 4.18 5.55 -18.10
CA MET A 121 2.98 5.25 -18.88
C MET A 121 2.20 6.51 -19.26
N SER A 122 2.18 7.54 -18.41
CA SER A 122 1.48 8.79 -18.68
C SER A 122 2.22 9.72 -19.64
N ASP A 123 3.54 9.63 -19.74
CA ASP A 123 4.37 10.45 -20.62
C ASP A 123 5.58 9.68 -21.21
N PRO A 124 5.34 8.66 -22.04
CA PRO A 124 6.39 7.79 -22.58
C PRO A 124 7.25 8.50 -23.66
N GLU A 125 6.79 9.64 -24.17
CA GLU A 125 7.52 10.41 -25.19
C GLU A 125 8.66 11.24 -24.58
N HIS A 126 8.51 11.70 -23.33
CA HIS A 126 9.50 12.56 -22.67
C HIS A 126 10.25 11.87 -21.53
N ILE A 127 9.71 10.81 -20.95
CA ILE A 127 10.36 10.06 -19.88
C ILE A 127 11.20 8.92 -20.48
N ASP A 128 12.51 8.97 -20.27
CA ASP A 128 13.39 7.84 -20.62
C ASP A 128 13.02 6.60 -19.81
N ILE A 129 12.60 5.53 -20.48
CA ILE A 129 12.26 4.26 -19.83
C ILE A 129 13.44 3.69 -19.02
N ASN A 130 14.69 3.95 -19.43
CA ASN A 130 15.87 3.50 -18.70
C ASN A 130 15.98 4.18 -17.33
N TYR A 131 15.59 5.45 -17.23
CA TYR A 131 15.51 6.19 -15.98
C TYR A 131 14.44 5.61 -15.04
N ALA A 132 13.29 5.18 -15.59
CA ALA A 132 12.23 4.52 -14.82
C ALA A 132 12.61 3.08 -14.40
N LEU A 133 13.45 2.39 -15.17
CA LEU A 133 13.86 0.98 -14.97
C LEU A 133 15.20 0.80 -14.23
N PHE A 134 15.80 1.87 -13.70
CA PHE A 134 17.15 1.84 -13.09
C PHE A 134 18.25 1.32 -14.04
N LYS A 135 18.09 1.49 -15.34
CA LYS A 135 19.11 1.14 -16.36
C LYS A 135 20.03 2.33 -16.60
N PRO A 136 21.24 2.15 -17.16
CA PRO A 136 22.11 3.28 -17.51
C PRO A 136 21.39 4.31 -18.37
N ASN A 137 21.44 5.57 -17.95
CA ASN A 137 20.79 6.72 -18.60
C ASN A 137 21.58 8.00 -18.27
N ALA A 138 21.18 9.13 -18.86
CA ALA A 138 21.84 10.42 -18.61
C ALA A 138 21.62 10.96 -17.18
N GLY A 139 20.60 10.47 -16.47
CA GLY A 139 20.11 11.01 -15.21
C GLY A 139 19.46 12.38 -15.39
N ILE A 140 18.79 12.83 -14.34
CA ILE A 140 18.16 14.14 -14.27
C ILE A 140 18.86 14.93 -13.17
N VAL A 141 19.29 16.15 -13.47
CA VAL A 141 19.83 17.07 -12.48
C VAL A 141 18.73 18.02 -12.06
N ASP A 142 18.40 18.02 -10.77
CA ASP A 142 17.50 19.00 -10.20
C ASP A 142 18.16 20.39 -10.27
N PRO A 143 17.57 21.37 -11.00
CA PRO A 143 18.23 22.63 -11.31
C PRO A 143 18.39 23.54 -10.08
N LYS A 144 17.61 23.33 -9.02
CA LYS A 144 17.63 24.17 -7.83
C LYS A 144 18.66 23.66 -6.81
N THR A 145 18.78 22.34 -6.68
CA THR A 145 19.62 21.70 -5.66
C THR A 145 20.95 21.18 -6.21
N GLY A 146 21.05 20.99 -7.53
CA GLY A 146 22.19 20.35 -8.18
C GLY A 146 22.26 18.84 -7.94
N LEU A 147 21.25 18.24 -7.28
CA LEU A 147 21.20 16.80 -7.04
C LEU A 147 20.94 16.06 -8.35
N ARG A 148 21.73 15.01 -8.59
CA ARG A 148 21.55 14.13 -9.74
C ARG A 148 20.79 12.88 -9.34
N TYR A 149 19.73 12.60 -10.06
CA TYR A 149 18.92 11.39 -9.98
C TYR A 149 19.23 10.51 -11.17
N ASP A 150 19.78 9.32 -10.91
CA ASP A 150 20.05 8.32 -11.94
C ASP A 150 18.87 7.35 -12.13
N ASN A 151 17.84 7.45 -11.29
CA ASN A 151 16.62 6.66 -11.37
C ASN A 151 15.41 7.42 -10.82
N MET A 152 14.23 7.15 -11.38
CA MET A 152 12.98 7.84 -11.04
C MET A 152 12.48 7.53 -9.63
N PHE A 153 12.66 6.30 -9.14
CA PHE A 153 12.22 5.91 -7.81
C PHE A 153 12.78 6.85 -6.74
N GLU A 154 14.09 7.12 -6.77
CA GLU A 154 14.71 8.02 -5.79
C GLU A 154 14.29 9.48 -5.95
N ALA A 155 13.98 9.90 -7.17
CA ALA A 155 13.40 11.22 -7.43
C ALA A 155 12.00 11.36 -6.83
N GLN A 156 11.17 10.32 -6.92
CA GLN A 156 9.83 10.28 -6.31
C GLN A 156 9.89 10.32 -4.76
N LEU A 157 10.80 9.55 -4.14
CA LEU A 157 11.02 9.63 -2.69
C LEU A 157 11.48 11.02 -2.26
N ASP A 158 12.40 11.62 -3.02
CA ASP A 158 12.91 12.96 -2.68
C ASP A 158 11.88 14.05 -2.92
N ALA A 159 11.01 13.92 -3.93
CA ALA A 159 9.86 14.79 -4.10
C ALA A 159 8.98 14.79 -2.84
N ALA A 160 8.69 13.62 -2.27
CA ALA A 160 7.97 13.52 -1.00
C ALA A 160 8.73 14.17 0.16
N TYR A 161 10.05 13.96 0.28
CA TYR A 161 10.87 14.63 1.30
C TYR A 161 10.83 16.16 1.17
N PHE A 162 10.92 16.69 -0.05
CA PHE A 162 10.85 18.14 -0.29
C PHE A 162 9.47 18.72 0.02
N ALA A 163 8.38 18.00 -0.30
CA ALA A 163 7.03 18.41 0.07
C ALA A 163 6.85 18.47 1.60
N LEU A 164 7.32 17.44 2.31
CA LEU A 164 7.30 17.39 3.78
C LEU A 164 8.08 18.55 4.41
N GLU A 165 9.28 18.83 3.89
CA GLU A 165 10.11 19.92 4.39
C GLU A 165 9.43 21.29 4.23
N LYS A 166 8.86 21.58 3.05
CA LYS A 166 8.10 22.83 2.82
C LYS A 166 6.83 22.91 3.65
N ALA A 167 6.23 21.77 3.99
CA ALA A 167 5.09 21.69 4.89
C ALA A 167 5.47 21.84 6.38
N GLY A 168 6.78 21.86 6.72
CA GLY A 168 7.28 22.04 8.09
C GLY A 168 7.74 20.75 8.79
N TYR A 169 7.90 19.64 8.07
CA TYR A 169 8.24 18.31 8.61
C TYR A 169 9.57 17.75 8.07
N PRO A 170 10.69 18.48 8.11
CA PRO A 170 11.95 18.07 7.47
C PRO A 170 12.56 16.77 8.02
N GLY A 171 12.19 16.39 9.26
CA GLY A 171 12.71 15.21 9.95
C GLY A 171 11.92 13.91 9.70
N MET A 172 10.73 14.00 9.10
CA MET A 172 9.84 12.85 8.89
C MET A 172 10.45 11.87 7.89
N GLU A 173 10.47 10.58 8.22
CA GLU A 173 10.93 9.52 7.30
C GLU A 173 9.91 9.31 6.19
N VAL A 174 10.36 9.12 4.95
CA VAL A 174 9.53 8.65 3.85
C VAL A 174 9.79 7.16 3.64
N ARG A 175 8.71 6.38 3.52
CA ARG A 175 8.75 4.97 3.12
C ARG A 175 7.81 4.75 1.94
N VAL A 176 8.11 3.73 1.14
CA VAL A 176 7.26 3.36 0.00
C VAL A 176 6.33 2.23 0.41
N ALA A 177 5.03 2.50 0.43
CA ALA A 177 4.00 1.50 0.75
C ALA A 177 3.75 0.57 -0.43
N GLU A 178 3.88 1.07 -1.65
CA GLU A 178 3.70 0.28 -2.85
C GLU A 178 4.58 0.79 -3.99
N THR A 179 5.16 -0.15 -4.73
CA THR A 179 5.84 0.12 -6.00
C THR A 179 5.96 -1.16 -6.81
N GLY A 180 5.82 -1.07 -8.13
CA GLY A 180 5.82 -2.22 -9.00
C GLY A 180 5.80 -1.82 -10.47
N TRP A 181 5.76 -2.83 -11.34
CA TRP A 181 5.69 -2.63 -12.79
C TRP A 181 4.89 -3.77 -13.41
N ALA A 182 3.87 -3.43 -14.20
CA ALA A 182 2.97 -4.41 -14.78
C ALA A 182 3.64 -5.25 -15.89
N SER A 183 3.40 -6.56 -15.84
CA SER A 183 3.98 -7.54 -16.78
C SER A 183 3.22 -7.66 -18.10
N ALA A 184 2.02 -7.11 -18.18
CA ALA A 184 1.17 -7.08 -19.38
C ALA A 184 0.16 -5.93 -19.28
N GLY A 185 -0.30 -5.46 -20.43
CA GLY A 185 -1.26 -4.36 -20.60
C GLY A 185 -1.77 -4.30 -22.04
N ASP A 186 -2.76 -3.46 -22.28
CA ASP A 186 -3.28 -3.15 -23.62
C ASP A 186 -2.31 -2.27 -24.40
N ALA A 187 -2.55 -2.09 -25.71
CA ALA A 187 -1.63 -1.39 -26.61
C ALA A 187 -1.37 0.09 -26.23
N ASN A 188 -2.27 0.71 -25.49
CA ASN A 188 -2.14 2.09 -24.98
C ASN A 188 -1.49 2.17 -23.58
N GLU A 189 -1.16 1.04 -22.94
CA GLU A 189 -0.51 1.00 -21.63
C GLU A 189 1.01 0.89 -21.79
N ALA A 190 1.62 2.00 -22.21
CA ALA A 190 3.03 2.06 -22.57
C ALA A 190 3.96 1.52 -21.47
N GLY A 191 4.93 0.70 -21.88
CA GLY A 191 5.93 0.13 -20.98
C GLY A 191 5.50 -1.15 -20.25
N ALA A 192 4.22 -1.53 -20.29
CA ALA A 192 3.76 -2.79 -19.72
C ALA A 192 4.32 -3.99 -20.51
N SER A 193 5.25 -4.73 -19.91
CA SER A 193 5.83 -5.93 -20.52
C SER A 193 6.52 -6.78 -19.47
N MET A 194 6.61 -8.10 -19.72
CA MET A 194 7.30 -9.02 -18.82
C MET A 194 8.77 -8.66 -18.65
N GLU A 195 9.43 -8.22 -19.72
CA GLU A 195 10.84 -7.79 -19.67
C GLU A 195 11.03 -6.58 -18.74
N ASN A 196 10.19 -5.57 -18.87
CA ASN A 196 10.27 -4.37 -18.03
C ASN A 196 9.89 -4.67 -16.59
N ALA A 197 8.86 -5.50 -16.36
CA ALA A 197 8.45 -5.91 -15.02
C ALA A 197 9.55 -6.68 -14.27
N VAL A 198 10.22 -7.62 -14.96
CA VAL A 198 11.38 -8.33 -14.42
C VAL A 198 12.54 -7.37 -14.15
N THR A 199 12.80 -6.45 -15.08
CA THR A 199 13.90 -5.47 -14.96
C THR A 199 13.69 -4.55 -13.77
N TYR A 200 12.52 -3.90 -13.68
CA TYR A 200 12.17 -2.97 -12.62
C TYR A 200 12.31 -3.62 -11.25
N ASN A 201 11.61 -4.73 -11.01
CA ASN A 201 11.57 -5.35 -9.70
C ASN A 201 12.94 -5.95 -9.29
N ARG A 202 13.73 -6.49 -10.24
CA ARG A 202 15.10 -6.95 -9.94
C ARG A 202 16.03 -5.79 -9.61
N ASN A 203 15.94 -4.67 -10.32
CA ASN A 203 16.80 -3.53 -10.09
C ASN A 203 16.41 -2.77 -8.82
N LEU A 204 15.11 -2.60 -8.55
CA LEU A 204 14.60 -2.12 -7.27
C LEU A 204 15.16 -2.96 -6.12
N ARG A 205 15.05 -4.29 -6.21
CA ARG A 205 15.64 -5.21 -5.22
C ARG A 205 17.13 -4.93 -5.05
N LYS A 206 17.93 -4.91 -6.12
CA LYS A 206 19.37 -4.61 -6.04
C LYS A 206 19.61 -3.26 -5.36
N ARG A 207 18.87 -2.22 -5.73
CA ARG A 207 19.00 -0.85 -5.19
C ARG A 207 18.72 -0.81 -3.68
N LEU A 208 17.67 -1.49 -3.21
CA LEU A 208 17.32 -1.59 -1.80
C LEU A 208 18.34 -2.42 -1.00
N PHE A 209 18.91 -3.48 -1.58
CA PHE A 209 19.94 -4.30 -0.95
C PHE A 209 21.27 -3.55 -0.73
N LEU A 210 21.53 -2.45 -1.45
CA LEU A 210 22.67 -1.57 -1.17
C LEU A 210 22.53 -0.82 0.17
N ARG A 211 21.33 -0.78 0.75
CA ARG A 211 21.02 -0.10 2.01
C ARG A 211 21.50 1.36 2.03
N LYS A 212 21.37 2.05 0.89
CA LYS A 212 21.64 3.49 0.77
C LYS A 212 20.32 4.27 0.75
N GLY A 213 20.40 5.55 1.06
CA GLY A 213 19.31 6.47 0.79
C GLY A 213 19.32 7.01 -0.62
N THR A 214 18.51 8.05 -0.80
CA THR A 214 18.34 8.85 -2.01
C THR A 214 19.38 9.98 -2.08
N PRO A 215 19.53 10.68 -3.21
CA PRO A 215 20.40 11.85 -3.32
C PRO A 215 20.15 12.92 -2.23
N TYR A 216 18.90 13.22 -1.88
CA TYR A 216 18.57 14.24 -0.87
C TYR A 216 18.64 13.72 0.57
N ARG A 217 18.48 12.40 0.78
CA ARG A 217 18.57 11.76 2.11
C ARG A 217 19.55 10.58 2.09
N PRO A 218 20.84 10.79 1.79
CA PRO A 218 21.79 9.70 1.53
C PRO A 218 22.04 8.79 2.73
N LYS A 219 21.83 9.30 3.95
CA LYS A 219 22.00 8.58 5.23
C LYS A 219 20.74 7.86 5.71
N ARG A 220 19.60 7.98 5.00
CA ARG A 220 18.34 7.29 5.36
C ARG A 220 18.08 6.18 4.37
N VAL A 221 18.22 4.93 4.81
CA VAL A 221 18.01 3.76 3.96
C VAL A 221 16.60 3.78 3.36
N ALA A 222 16.50 3.72 2.03
CA ALA A 222 15.21 3.61 1.35
C ALA A 222 14.55 2.26 1.68
N LYS A 223 13.24 2.29 1.95
CA LYS A 223 12.42 1.12 2.26
C LYS A 223 11.20 1.11 1.35
N ALA A 224 10.87 -0.04 0.79
CA ALA A 224 9.72 -0.21 -0.07
C ALA A 224 9.11 -1.59 0.07
N TYR A 225 7.79 -1.67 -0.15
CA TYR A 225 7.08 -2.92 -0.39
C TYR A 225 6.80 -3.07 -1.89
N ILE A 226 7.05 -4.26 -2.42
CA ILE A 226 6.78 -4.57 -3.83
C ILE A 226 5.29 -4.86 -3.99
N PHE A 227 4.65 -4.11 -4.87
CA PHE A 227 3.30 -4.37 -5.34
C PHE A 227 3.37 -5.23 -6.61
N ALA A 228 2.85 -6.46 -6.63
CA ALA A 228 2.22 -7.21 -5.52
C ALA A 228 2.65 -8.68 -5.54
N LEU A 229 2.24 -9.45 -4.53
CA LEU A 229 2.62 -10.85 -4.45
C LEU A 229 1.99 -11.69 -5.59
N PHE A 230 0.72 -11.46 -5.91
CA PHE A 230 -0.02 -12.23 -6.90
C PHE A 230 -0.59 -11.35 -8.01
N ASN A 231 -0.82 -11.93 -9.18
CA ASN A 231 -1.72 -11.33 -10.19
C ASN A 231 -3.15 -11.42 -9.66
N GLU A 232 -3.85 -10.29 -9.63
CA GLU A 232 -5.19 -10.16 -9.05
C GLU A 232 -6.22 -9.98 -10.17
N ASN A 233 -6.77 -11.09 -10.67
CA ASN A 233 -7.65 -11.10 -11.84
C ASN A 233 -9.00 -10.36 -11.67
N LEU A 234 -9.37 -10.03 -10.43
CA LEU A 234 -10.59 -9.26 -10.12
C LEU A 234 -10.34 -7.76 -9.95
N LYS A 235 -9.11 -7.27 -10.10
CA LYS A 235 -8.84 -5.83 -10.01
C LYS A 235 -9.56 -5.07 -11.14
N PRO A 236 -10.35 -4.03 -10.80
CA PRO A 236 -11.00 -3.19 -11.79
C PRO A 236 -9.98 -2.27 -12.48
N GLY A 237 -10.41 -1.60 -13.54
CA GLY A 237 -9.57 -0.63 -14.26
C GLY A 237 -8.75 -1.25 -15.40
N PRO A 238 -7.65 -0.58 -15.79
CA PRO A 238 -6.83 -0.95 -16.95
C PRO A 238 -6.29 -2.38 -16.90
N THR A 239 -5.80 -2.91 -18.02
CA THR A 239 -5.29 -4.29 -18.07
C THR A 239 -4.06 -4.50 -17.21
N THR A 240 -3.21 -3.50 -17.08
CA THR A 240 -2.06 -3.53 -16.18
C THR A 240 -2.39 -3.89 -14.73
N GLU A 241 -3.56 -3.47 -14.20
CA GLU A 241 -3.98 -3.71 -12.81
C GLU A 241 -4.02 -5.20 -12.45
N ARG A 242 -4.19 -6.09 -13.44
CA ARG A 242 -4.28 -7.54 -13.24
C ARG A 242 -2.91 -8.25 -13.34
N HIS A 243 -1.82 -7.52 -13.58
CA HIS A 243 -0.56 -8.07 -14.05
C HIS A 243 0.71 -7.60 -13.30
N TYR A 244 0.59 -7.13 -12.05
CA TYR A 244 1.72 -6.73 -11.18
C TYR A 244 2.37 -7.86 -10.38
N GLY A 245 1.77 -9.04 -10.36
CA GLY A 245 2.12 -10.13 -9.45
C GLY A 245 3.49 -10.75 -9.68
N LEU A 246 4.24 -10.93 -8.59
CA LEU A 246 5.44 -11.79 -8.59
C LEU A 246 5.10 -13.26 -8.89
N PHE A 247 3.90 -13.69 -8.50
CA PHE A 247 3.36 -15.02 -8.72
C PHE A 247 1.98 -14.96 -9.40
N LYS A 248 1.59 -16.05 -10.04
CA LYS A 248 0.22 -16.27 -10.51
C LYS A 248 -0.65 -16.81 -9.35
N PRO A 249 -1.99 -16.80 -9.47
CA PRO A 249 -2.88 -17.34 -8.42
C PRO A 249 -2.63 -18.81 -8.06
N ASP A 250 -2.07 -19.60 -8.98
CA ASP A 250 -1.69 -21.00 -8.76
C ASP A 250 -0.34 -21.17 -8.02
N GLY A 251 0.31 -20.08 -7.64
CA GLY A 251 1.61 -20.06 -6.97
C GLY A 251 2.82 -20.21 -7.90
N SER A 252 2.60 -20.42 -9.20
CA SER A 252 3.69 -20.41 -10.18
C SER A 252 4.28 -19.01 -10.33
N VAL A 253 5.57 -18.94 -10.70
CA VAL A 253 6.26 -17.66 -10.88
C VAL A 253 5.66 -16.89 -12.06
N SER A 254 5.38 -15.60 -11.84
CA SER A 254 5.01 -14.65 -12.88
C SER A 254 6.23 -13.77 -13.20
N ILE A 255 6.62 -12.90 -12.26
CA ILE A 255 7.83 -12.05 -12.37
C ILE A 255 8.96 -12.69 -11.55
N ASP A 256 9.94 -13.29 -12.22
CA ASP A 256 11.05 -13.98 -11.54
C ASP A 256 12.08 -13.01 -10.94
N LEU A 257 11.99 -12.78 -9.62
CA LEU A 257 12.97 -11.99 -8.88
C LEU A 257 14.20 -12.77 -8.42
N ARG A 258 14.34 -14.05 -8.78
CA ARG A 258 15.32 -14.98 -8.21
C ARG A 258 15.28 -14.97 -6.68
N LEU A 259 14.07 -14.92 -6.14
CA LEU A 259 13.83 -15.25 -4.74
C LEU A 259 13.83 -16.78 -4.65
N LYS A 260 14.39 -17.34 -3.56
CA LYS A 260 14.10 -18.73 -3.25
C LYS A 260 12.58 -18.83 -3.09
N GLY A 261 11.94 -19.80 -3.77
CA GLY A 261 10.49 -19.94 -3.75
C GLY A 261 9.93 -19.96 -2.33
N LEU A 262 8.65 -19.63 -2.18
CA LEU A 262 7.97 -19.76 -0.89
C LEU A 262 8.08 -21.22 -0.46
N ILE A 263 8.74 -21.50 0.67
CA ILE A 263 8.61 -22.79 1.33
C ILE A 263 7.11 -22.94 1.63
N PRO A 264 6.48 -24.10 1.35
CA PRO A 264 5.07 -24.30 1.67
C PRO A 264 4.80 -23.86 3.10
N SER A 265 3.79 -23.01 3.29
CA SER A 265 3.35 -22.61 4.62
C SER A 265 3.12 -23.86 5.46
N SER A 266 3.56 -23.86 6.72
CA SER A 266 3.22 -24.89 7.69
C SER A 266 1.71 -24.90 8.02
N ALA A 267 0.94 -23.96 7.48
CA ALA A 267 -0.51 -24.01 7.52
C ALA A 267 -1.00 -25.25 6.75
N PRO A 268 -1.81 -26.12 7.37
CA PRO A 268 -2.42 -27.22 6.64
C PRO A 268 -3.25 -26.64 5.48
N PRO A 269 -3.22 -27.27 4.29
CA PRO A 269 -4.04 -26.82 3.18
C PRO A 269 -5.51 -26.77 3.62
N PHE A 270 -6.23 -25.75 3.16
CA PHE A 270 -7.66 -25.65 3.37
C PHE A 270 -8.30 -26.92 2.82
N LYS A 271 -8.78 -27.80 3.71
CA LYS A 271 -9.54 -28.97 3.30
C LYS A 271 -10.82 -28.47 2.66
N ARG A 272 -10.88 -28.52 1.33
CA ARG A 272 -12.14 -28.42 0.60
C ARG A 272 -13.07 -29.46 1.21
N VAL A 273 -14.13 -29.01 1.86
CA VAL A 273 -15.17 -29.90 2.36
C VAL A 273 -15.93 -30.42 1.13
N GLU A 274 -15.42 -31.48 0.52
CA GLU A 274 -16.17 -32.31 -0.42
C GLU A 274 -17.16 -33.13 0.40
N GLY A 275 -18.28 -32.50 0.72
CA GLY A 275 -19.30 -33.03 1.63
C GLY A 275 -20.73 -32.73 1.18
N TRP A 276 -20.97 -32.46 -0.10
CA TRP A 276 -22.32 -32.38 -0.67
C TRP A 276 -22.87 -33.76 -1.07
N GLY A 277 -22.61 -34.79 -0.25
CA GLY A 277 -23.01 -36.17 -0.52
C GLY A 277 -23.51 -36.96 0.68
N ARG A 278 -23.62 -36.37 1.88
CA ARG A 278 -23.99 -37.09 3.11
C ARG A 278 -25.03 -36.41 4.01
N ILE A 279 -25.86 -35.51 3.46
CA ILE A 279 -26.99 -34.89 4.19
C ILE A 279 -28.36 -35.46 3.76
N VAL A 280 -28.41 -36.50 2.92
CA VAL A 280 -29.69 -37.11 2.45
C VAL A 280 -30.18 -38.26 3.34
N GLN A 281 -29.54 -38.58 4.48
CA GLN A 281 -29.93 -39.74 5.30
C GLN A 281 -30.35 -39.44 6.75
N TYR A 282 -30.52 -38.17 7.13
CA TYR A 282 -31.00 -37.79 8.48
C TYR A 282 -32.20 -36.83 8.48
N LEU A 283 -33.02 -36.84 7.43
CA LEU A 283 -34.33 -36.16 7.37
C LEU A 283 -35.50 -37.12 7.10
N ALA A 284 -35.34 -38.38 7.54
CA ALA A 284 -36.41 -39.36 7.55
C ALA A 284 -36.44 -40.03 8.92
N THR A 285 -36.90 -39.29 9.94
CA THR A 285 -37.61 -39.81 11.12
C THR A 285 -37.87 -38.67 12.10
N LEU A 286 -39.14 -38.58 12.53
CA LEU A 286 -39.70 -37.73 13.60
C LEU A 286 -40.25 -36.36 13.18
N LEU A 287 -41.40 -36.42 12.50
CA LEU A 287 -42.59 -35.66 12.90
C LEU A 287 -42.84 -35.83 14.42
N PRO A 288 -43.23 -34.77 15.14
CA PRO A 288 -44.67 -34.52 15.25
C PRO A 288 -45.08 -33.06 15.11
N CYS A 289 -46.22 -32.90 14.45
CA CYS A 289 -47.12 -31.76 14.52
C CYS A 289 -47.49 -31.42 15.97
N THR A 290 -47.53 -30.14 16.31
CA THR A 290 -48.67 -29.52 16.99
C THR A 290 -48.65 -28.01 16.80
N LEU A 291 -49.74 -27.56 16.19
CA LEU A 291 -50.19 -26.19 15.95
C LEU A 291 -50.67 -25.50 17.25
N ILE A 292 -50.92 -24.17 17.14
CA ILE A 292 -51.85 -23.34 17.93
C ILE A 292 -51.26 -22.74 19.24
N PHE A 293 -51.35 -21.44 19.63
CA PHE A 293 -52.31 -20.35 19.39
C PHE A 293 -51.62 -18.97 19.36
N LEU A 294 -52.08 -18.08 18.48
CA LEU A 294 -52.02 -16.62 18.64
C LEU A 294 -53.13 -16.19 19.62
N ALA A 295 -52.81 -15.34 20.58
CA ALA A 295 -53.79 -14.68 21.45
C ALA A 295 -54.20 -13.34 20.84
N LEU A 296 -55.51 -13.03 20.82
CA LEU A 296 -56.02 -11.66 20.94
C LEU A 296 -57.36 -11.74 21.70
N ALA A 297 -57.45 -10.94 22.76
CA ALA A 297 -58.58 -10.87 23.65
C ALA A 297 -59.80 -10.18 23.01
N ALA A 298 -60.98 -10.79 23.22
CA ALA A 298 -62.35 -10.26 23.26
C ALA A 298 -63.32 -11.22 22.56
#